data_AF-A0A5E4Y8S5-F1
#
_entry.id   AF-A0A5E4Y8S5-F1
#
_cell.length_a   1.000
_cell.length_b   1.000
_cell.length_c   1.000
_cell.angle_alpha   90.00
_cell.angle_beta   90.00
_cell.angle_gamma   90.00
#
_symmetry.space_group_name_H-M   'P 1'
#
loop_
_entity.id
_entity.type
_entity.pdbx_description
1 polymer ?
#
loop_
_entity_poly.entity_id
_entity_poly.type
_entity_poly.pdbx_seq_one_letter_code
_entity_poly.pdbx_strand_id
1 'polypeptide(L)'
;MDHIDARRLPAAGDFLRAAADLPLQETAPANKTQFARHAGEGSYWHAVDTVANTVRDMHAALTRMATLAQARVVVAKDASRHALWSSNMINTSAPEGGVYRLPEAVATFLVRHNLFIGDDAAIRQPATKADIEAYRDLLQDFAGGVTKLQEQELLAFNKMQGMAAALFDMTSRMLKMGHEMCTSITRNIA
;
A
#
# COMPACT_ATOMS: atom_id res chain seq x y z
N MET A 1 10.68 0.47 -21.20
CA MET A 1 9.84 0.67 -20.00
C MET A 1 10.24 -0.43 -19.04
N ASP A 2 10.91 -0.07 -17.95
CA ASP A 2 11.41 -1.05 -16.99
C ASP A 2 10.25 -1.56 -16.13
N HIS A 3 10.02 -2.87 -16.16
CA HIS A 3 9.05 -3.53 -15.30
C HIS A 3 9.48 -3.40 -13.84
N ILE A 4 8.62 -2.81 -13.00
CA ILE A 4 8.83 -2.77 -11.55
C ILE A 4 8.66 -4.19 -11.00
N ASP A 5 9.76 -4.79 -10.55
CA ASP A 5 9.79 -6.16 -10.01
C ASP A 5 9.09 -6.21 -8.64
N ALA A 6 8.00 -6.98 -8.54
CA ALA A 6 7.24 -7.21 -7.31
C ALA A 6 8.09 -7.84 -6.19
N ARG A 7 9.27 -8.41 -6.51
CA ARG A 7 10.25 -8.91 -5.54
C ARG A 7 11.03 -7.81 -4.82
N ARG A 8 10.73 -6.52 -5.04
CA ARG A 8 11.30 -5.39 -4.27
C ARG A 8 10.49 -4.98 -3.03
N LEU A 9 9.29 -5.53 -2.86
CA LEU A 9 8.50 -5.42 -1.61
C LEU A 9 9.22 -5.95 -0.33
N PRO A 10 10.06 -7.01 -0.36
CA PRO A 10 10.82 -7.48 0.79
C PRO A 10 11.80 -6.41 1.34
N ALA A 11 12.41 -5.60 0.47
CA ALA A 11 13.32 -4.53 0.88
C ALA A 11 12.59 -3.37 1.59
N ALA A 12 11.29 -3.18 1.32
CA ALA A 12 10.46 -2.29 2.12
C ALA A 12 10.22 -2.86 3.53
N GLY A 13 10.07 -4.18 3.67
CA GLY A 13 9.96 -4.85 4.97
C GLY A 13 11.18 -4.64 5.89
N ASP A 14 12.38 -4.62 5.32
CA ASP A 14 13.62 -4.38 6.08
C ASP A 14 13.74 -2.93 6.56
N PHE A 15 13.35 -1.96 5.73
CA PHE A 15 13.22 -0.55 6.14
C PHE A 15 12.17 -0.37 7.23
N LEU A 16 11.02 -1.05 7.12
CA LEU A 16 9.94 -0.99 8.10
C LEU A 16 10.37 -1.60 9.45
N ARG A 17 11.18 -2.69 9.47
CA ARG A 17 11.79 -3.21 10.70
C ARG A 17 12.81 -2.24 11.30
N ALA A 18 13.73 -1.72 10.50
CA ALA A 18 14.75 -0.79 10.98
C ALA A 18 14.16 0.52 11.58
N ALA A 19 13.02 0.98 11.05
CA ALA A 19 12.31 2.13 11.59
C ALA A 19 11.47 1.80 12.84
N ALA A 20 10.95 0.58 12.97
CA ALA A 20 10.22 0.11 14.15
C ALA A 20 11.16 -0.23 15.32
N ASP A 21 12.39 -0.65 15.01
CA ASP A 21 13.46 -0.96 15.98
C ASP A 21 14.26 0.29 16.39
N LEU A 22 13.93 1.48 15.88
CA LEU A 22 14.44 2.71 16.47
C LEU A 22 14.00 2.75 17.94
N PRO A 23 14.93 2.82 18.91
CA PRO A 23 14.59 3.05 20.29
C PRO A 23 14.05 4.48 20.43
N LEU A 24 12.76 4.65 20.19
CA LEU A 24 11.98 5.81 20.61
C LEU A 24 11.54 5.68 22.07
N GLN A 25 11.90 4.58 22.74
CA GLN A 25 11.93 4.51 24.19
C GLN A 25 13.09 5.38 24.69
N GLU A 26 12.72 6.52 25.27
CA GLU A 26 13.56 7.33 26.18
C GLU A 26 14.96 7.68 25.66
N THR A 27 15.06 8.30 24.49
CA THR A 27 16.27 9.04 24.08
C THR A 27 16.06 10.55 24.08
N ALA A 28 15.10 11.02 24.88
CA ALA A 28 15.38 12.22 25.63
C ALA A 28 16.50 11.84 26.62
N PRO A 29 17.76 12.27 26.46
CA PRO A 29 18.70 12.10 27.56
C PRO A 29 18.05 12.69 28.80
N ALA A 30 18.32 12.13 29.98
CA ALA A 30 17.90 12.66 31.29
C ALA A 30 18.23 14.16 31.50
N ASN A 31 18.96 14.74 30.55
CA ASN A 31 19.40 16.12 30.42
C ASN A 31 18.43 17.03 29.65
N LYS A 32 17.28 16.54 29.10
CA LYS A 32 16.22 17.43 28.52
C LYS A 32 15.83 18.54 29.51
N THR A 33 15.85 18.22 30.81
CA THR A 33 15.59 19.14 31.93
C THR A 33 16.74 20.12 32.23
N GLN A 34 18.00 19.77 31.91
CA GLN A 34 19.16 20.66 32.06
C GLN A 34 19.28 21.66 30.91
N PHE A 35 18.92 21.23 29.69
CA PHE A 35 18.85 22.07 28.49
C PHE A 35 17.74 23.14 28.61
N ALA A 36 16.52 22.75 28.99
CA ALA A 36 15.34 23.64 29.04
C ALA A 36 15.48 24.94 29.90
N ARG A 37 16.55 25.09 30.69
CA ARG A 37 16.83 26.29 31.51
C ARG A 37 17.51 27.44 30.76
N HIS A 38 18.11 27.21 29.59
CA HIS A 38 18.79 28.26 28.82
C HIS A 38 18.06 28.51 27.49
N ALA A 39 17.74 29.78 27.24
CA ALA A 39 16.74 30.22 26.27
C ALA A 39 17.05 29.76 24.82
N GLY A 40 16.09 29.07 24.19
CA GLY A 40 16.11 28.74 22.76
C GLY A 40 15.84 27.27 22.40
N GLU A 41 15.85 26.34 23.36
CA GLU A 41 15.99 24.90 23.10
C GLU A 41 14.69 24.08 23.06
N GLY A 42 13.58 24.61 23.58
CA GLY A 42 12.27 23.96 23.45
C GLY A 42 11.84 23.80 21.98
N SER A 43 12.24 24.73 21.11
CA SER A 43 11.90 24.70 19.68
C SER A 43 12.67 23.61 18.91
N TYR A 44 13.92 23.32 19.30
CA TYR A 44 14.75 22.31 18.64
C TYR A 44 14.25 20.90 18.93
N TRP A 45 14.09 20.54 20.21
CA TRP A 45 13.58 19.23 20.59
C TRP A 45 12.14 19.02 20.14
N HIS A 46 11.33 20.08 20.10
CA HIS A 46 10.01 20.04 19.48
C HIS A 46 10.07 19.78 17.97
N ALA A 47 11.04 20.36 17.25
CA ALA A 47 11.27 20.05 15.83
C ALA A 47 11.70 18.59 15.65
N VAL A 48 12.60 18.06 16.49
CA VAL A 48 12.98 16.64 16.49
C VAL A 48 11.76 15.74 16.69
N ASP A 49 10.94 16.03 17.70
CA ASP A 49 9.72 15.26 18.00
C ASP A 49 8.71 15.34 16.84
N THR A 50 8.58 16.50 16.18
CA THR A 50 7.72 16.69 15.00
C THR A 50 8.17 15.84 13.82
N VAL A 51 9.47 15.83 13.52
CA VAL A 51 10.01 15.01 12.42
C VAL A 51 9.87 13.52 12.74
N ALA A 52 10.15 13.10 13.98
CA ALA A 52 10.00 11.72 14.42
C ALA A 52 8.54 11.23 14.31
N ASN A 53 7.57 12.06 14.71
CA ASN A 53 6.15 11.75 14.54
C ASN A 53 5.76 11.66 13.06
N THR A 54 6.27 12.57 12.22
CA THR A 54 6.01 12.55 10.77
C THR A 54 6.54 11.26 10.13
N VAL A 55 7.73 10.79 10.52
CA VAL A 55 8.29 9.51 10.06
C VAL A 55 7.38 8.34 10.43
N ARG A 56 6.83 8.33 11.66
CA ARG A 56 5.89 7.30 12.13
C ARG A 56 4.59 7.31 11.33
N ASP A 57 4.03 8.49 11.06
CA ASP A 57 2.81 8.64 10.28
C ASP A 57 3.02 8.18 8.82
N MET A 58 4.17 8.51 8.24
CA MET A 58 4.55 8.03 6.91
C MET A 58 4.73 6.51 6.87
N HIS A 59 5.31 5.92 7.91
CA HIS A 59 5.40 4.46 8.04
C HIS A 59 4.01 3.81 8.08
N ALA A 60 3.09 4.33 8.88
CA ALA A 60 1.72 3.83 8.96
C ALA A 60 0.99 3.95 7.61
N ALA A 61 1.19 5.05 6.88
CA ALA A 61 0.64 5.25 5.54
C ALA A 61 1.22 4.25 4.52
N LEU A 62 2.54 4.05 4.52
CA LEU A 62 3.23 3.10 3.64
C LEU A 62 2.74 1.67 3.87
N THR A 63 2.61 1.23 5.12
CA THR A 63 2.09 -0.10 5.45
C THR A 63 0.67 -0.30 4.92
N ARG A 64 -0.22 0.68 5.11
CA ARG A 64 -1.59 0.62 4.56
C ARG A 64 -1.60 0.52 3.04
N MET A 65 -0.77 1.29 2.35
CA MET A 65 -0.66 1.25 0.90
C MET A 65 -0.11 -0.08 0.37
N ALA A 66 0.88 -0.66 1.05
CA ALA A 66 1.39 -1.97 0.69
C ALA A 66 0.30 -3.04 0.80
N THR A 67 -0.51 -3.02 1.86
CA THR A 67 -1.64 -3.94 2.02
C THR A 67 -2.70 -3.74 0.92
N LEU A 68 -3.04 -2.49 0.58
CA LEU A 68 -4.01 -2.19 -0.48
C LEU A 68 -3.50 -2.64 -1.86
N ALA A 69 -2.23 -2.37 -2.17
CA ALA A 69 -1.61 -2.79 -3.43
C ALA A 69 -1.61 -4.32 -3.56
N GLN A 70 -1.29 -5.06 -2.48
CA GLN A 70 -1.36 -6.52 -2.48
C GLN A 70 -2.78 -7.04 -2.68
N ALA A 71 -3.77 -6.45 -1.99
CA ALA A 71 -5.17 -6.84 -2.17
C ALA A 71 -5.64 -6.66 -3.62
N ARG A 72 -5.19 -5.59 -4.29
CA ARG A 72 -5.52 -5.34 -5.70
C ARG A 72 -4.89 -6.33 -6.66
N VAL A 73 -3.67 -6.81 -6.40
CA VAL A 73 -3.07 -7.91 -7.18
C VAL A 73 -3.98 -9.14 -7.16
N VAL A 74 -4.46 -9.50 -5.98
CA VAL A 74 -5.34 -10.67 -5.82
C VAL A 74 -6.63 -10.47 -6.59
N VAL A 75 -7.27 -9.31 -6.44
CA VAL A 75 -8.52 -8.98 -7.16
C VAL A 75 -8.33 -8.99 -8.68
N ALA A 76 -7.25 -8.40 -9.21
CA ALA A 76 -6.97 -8.39 -10.65
C ALA A 76 -6.72 -9.80 -11.19
N LYS A 77 -6.00 -10.65 -10.43
CA LYS A 77 -5.77 -12.06 -10.79
C LYS A 77 -7.05 -12.88 -10.80
N ASP A 78 -7.89 -12.71 -9.78
CA ASP A 78 -9.18 -13.40 -9.70
C ASP A 78 -10.10 -12.98 -10.87
N ALA A 79 -10.20 -11.67 -11.14
CA ALA A 79 -10.94 -11.15 -12.30
C ALA A 79 -10.42 -11.75 -13.63
N SER A 80 -9.09 -11.79 -13.81
CA SER A 80 -8.45 -12.38 -15.00
C SER A 80 -8.74 -13.87 -15.14
N ARG A 81 -8.74 -14.62 -14.02
CA ARG A 81 -9.09 -16.04 -13.99
C ARG A 81 -10.56 -16.26 -14.37
N HIS A 82 -11.47 -15.42 -13.87
CA HIS A 82 -12.89 -15.49 -14.22
C HIS A 82 -13.16 -15.11 -15.68
N ALA A 83 -12.42 -14.15 -16.23
CA ALA A 83 -12.45 -13.84 -17.66
C ALA A 83 -11.97 -15.02 -18.51
N LEU A 84 -10.83 -15.64 -18.15
CA LEU A 84 -10.31 -16.81 -18.85
C LEU A 84 -11.29 -17.99 -18.81
N TRP A 85 -11.92 -18.22 -17.65
CA TRP A 85 -12.96 -19.23 -17.53
C TRP A 85 -14.12 -18.96 -18.49
N SER A 86 -14.59 -17.71 -18.57
CA SER A 86 -15.67 -17.30 -19.47
C SER A 86 -15.30 -17.55 -20.94
N SER A 87 -14.07 -17.19 -21.34
CA SER A 87 -13.53 -17.52 -22.66
C SER A 87 -13.51 -19.02 -22.95
N ASN A 88 -13.07 -19.83 -22.00
CA ASN A 88 -13.02 -21.28 -22.18
C ASN A 88 -14.43 -21.85 -22.34
N MET A 89 -15.39 -21.44 -21.51
CA MET A 89 -16.78 -21.90 -21.62
C MET A 89 -17.36 -21.58 -23.01
N ILE A 90 -17.13 -20.38 -23.52
CA ILE A 90 -17.56 -19.96 -24.87
C ILE A 90 -16.96 -20.88 -25.95
N ASN A 91 -15.71 -21.30 -25.80
CA ASN A 91 -14.94 -22.02 -26.82
C ASN A 91 -15.07 -23.54 -26.76
N THR A 92 -15.27 -24.14 -25.58
CA THR A 92 -15.20 -25.60 -25.39
C THR A 92 -16.55 -26.27 -25.18
N SER A 93 -17.60 -25.52 -24.85
CA SER A 93 -18.86 -26.12 -24.41
C SER A 93 -20.01 -25.21 -24.76
N ALA A 94 -20.57 -25.34 -25.97
CA ALA A 94 -21.92 -24.88 -26.20
C ALA A 94 -22.85 -25.84 -25.44
N PRO A 95 -23.48 -25.43 -24.33
CA PRO A 95 -24.43 -26.29 -23.63
C PRO A 95 -25.57 -26.67 -24.59
N GLU A 96 -26.10 -27.89 -24.47
CA GLU A 96 -27.28 -28.31 -25.24
C GLU A 96 -28.41 -27.29 -25.00
N GLY A 97 -28.82 -26.59 -26.06
CA GLY A 97 -29.82 -25.51 -25.99
C GLY A 97 -29.27 -24.07 -25.96
N GLY A 98 -27.95 -23.86 -25.98
CA GLY A 98 -27.34 -22.52 -26.12
C GLY A 98 -27.45 -21.62 -24.88
N VAL A 99 -27.82 -22.21 -23.73
CA VAL A 99 -28.06 -21.51 -22.47
C VAL A 99 -26.88 -21.71 -21.52
N TYR A 100 -26.14 -20.65 -21.23
CA TYR A 100 -24.99 -20.66 -20.34
C TYR A 100 -25.40 -20.33 -18.90
N ARG A 101 -24.63 -20.79 -17.92
CA ARG A 101 -24.80 -20.39 -16.52
C ARG A 101 -23.47 -19.95 -15.94
N LEU A 102 -23.46 -18.79 -15.30
CA LEU A 102 -22.29 -18.32 -14.59
C LEU A 102 -22.03 -19.22 -13.35
N PRO A 103 -20.79 -19.61 -13.08
CA PRO A 103 -20.42 -20.30 -11.86
C PRO A 103 -20.69 -19.39 -10.68
N GLU A 104 -21.12 -19.96 -9.56
CA GLU A 104 -21.42 -19.20 -8.34
C GLU A 104 -20.24 -18.33 -7.90
N ALA A 105 -19.00 -18.80 -8.11
CA ALA A 105 -17.80 -18.02 -7.82
C ALA A 105 -17.67 -16.76 -8.71
N VAL A 106 -17.99 -16.85 -10.00
CA VAL A 106 -17.98 -15.70 -10.92
C VAL A 106 -19.12 -14.76 -10.56
N ALA A 107 -20.34 -15.29 -10.33
CA ALA A 107 -21.49 -14.51 -9.91
C ALA A 107 -21.21 -13.73 -8.62
N THR A 108 -20.69 -14.41 -7.59
CA THR A 108 -20.32 -13.79 -6.31
C THR A 108 -19.26 -12.72 -6.48
N PHE A 109 -18.26 -12.96 -7.34
CA PHE A 109 -17.23 -11.96 -7.66
C PHE A 109 -17.84 -10.72 -8.31
N LEU A 110 -18.70 -10.91 -9.31
CA LEU A 110 -19.38 -9.81 -10.01
C LEU A 110 -20.22 -8.97 -9.03
N VAL A 111 -21.03 -9.61 -8.19
CA VAL A 111 -21.83 -8.93 -7.16
C VAL A 111 -20.94 -8.17 -6.17
N ARG A 112 -19.90 -8.83 -5.65
CA ARG A 112 -18.99 -8.24 -4.66
C ARG A 112 -18.30 -6.97 -5.19
N HIS A 113 -18.01 -6.92 -6.48
CA HIS A 113 -17.32 -5.81 -7.13
C HIS A 113 -18.27 -4.87 -7.89
N ASN A 114 -19.58 -5.03 -7.72
CA ASN A 114 -20.63 -4.27 -8.40
C ASN A 114 -20.48 -4.25 -9.94
N LEU A 115 -20.12 -5.39 -10.52
CA LEU A 115 -19.94 -5.58 -11.95
C LEU A 115 -21.21 -6.22 -12.53
N PHE A 116 -22.15 -5.38 -12.97
CA PHE A 116 -23.45 -5.83 -13.47
C PHE A 116 -23.65 -5.48 -14.94
N ILE A 117 -24.30 -6.39 -15.66
CA ILE A 117 -24.89 -6.12 -16.97
C ILE A 117 -26.40 -6.21 -16.76
N GLY A 118 -27.03 -5.07 -16.45
CA GLY A 118 -28.42 -5.02 -16.00
C GLY A 118 -28.57 -5.13 -14.48
N ASP A 119 -29.52 -5.94 -14.00
CA ASP A 119 -29.85 -6.10 -12.59
C ASP A 119 -29.12 -7.28 -11.92
N ASP A 120 -28.91 -7.23 -10.60
CA ASP A 120 -28.27 -8.30 -9.80
C ASP A 120 -28.99 -9.66 -9.98
N ALA A 121 -30.32 -9.64 -10.08
CA ALA A 121 -31.13 -10.83 -10.32
C ALA A 121 -30.82 -11.51 -11.67
N ALA A 122 -30.22 -10.80 -12.63
CA ALA A 122 -29.88 -11.34 -13.94
C ALA A 122 -28.57 -12.16 -13.92
N ILE A 123 -27.67 -11.94 -12.97
CA ILE A 123 -26.38 -12.66 -12.90
C ILE A 123 -26.58 -14.15 -12.66
N ARG A 124 -27.58 -14.52 -11.86
CA ARG A 124 -27.87 -15.92 -11.49
C ARG A 124 -28.79 -16.63 -12.48
N GLN A 125 -29.28 -15.92 -13.49
CA GLN A 125 -30.17 -16.47 -14.49
C GLN A 125 -29.39 -17.12 -15.63
N PRO A 126 -30.04 -18.01 -16.39
CA PRO A 126 -29.43 -18.55 -17.59
C PRO A 126 -29.15 -17.41 -18.59
N ALA A 127 -27.92 -17.38 -19.09
CA ALA A 127 -27.35 -16.30 -19.89
C ALA A 127 -27.11 -16.76 -21.33
N THR A 128 -27.19 -15.84 -22.29
CA THR A 128 -26.84 -16.12 -23.69
C THR A 128 -25.32 -16.12 -23.87
N LYS A 129 -24.84 -16.62 -25.01
CA LYS A 129 -23.42 -16.52 -25.37
C LYS A 129 -22.92 -15.07 -25.33
N ALA A 130 -23.72 -14.15 -25.86
CA ALA A 130 -23.40 -12.72 -25.91
C ALA A 130 -23.26 -12.12 -24.50
N ASP A 131 -24.11 -12.54 -23.55
CA ASP A 131 -24.01 -12.11 -22.16
C ASP A 131 -22.69 -12.57 -21.53
N ILE A 132 -22.29 -13.82 -21.76
CA ILE A 132 -21.01 -14.35 -21.26
C ILE A 132 -19.81 -13.62 -21.90
N GLU A 133 -19.88 -13.32 -23.19
CA GLU A 133 -18.86 -12.51 -23.87
C GLU A 133 -18.76 -11.11 -23.25
N ALA A 134 -19.90 -10.48 -22.96
CA ALA A 134 -19.93 -9.18 -22.31
C ALA A 134 -19.39 -9.23 -20.87
N TYR A 135 -19.71 -10.28 -20.08
CA TYR A 135 -19.13 -10.47 -18.76
C TYR A 135 -17.62 -10.74 -18.80
N ARG A 136 -17.14 -11.51 -19.80
CA ARG A 136 -15.70 -11.70 -20.02
C ARG A 136 -15.01 -10.37 -20.24
N ASP A 137 -15.52 -9.56 -21.15
CA ASP A 137 -14.91 -8.28 -21.52
C ASP A 137 -14.93 -7.32 -20.32
N LEU A 138 -16.05 -7.27 -19.58
CA LEU A 138 -16.16 -6.51 -18.33
C LEU A 138 -15.13 -6.93 -17.27
N LEU A 139 -14.91 -8.24 -17.10
CA LEU A 139 -13.91 -8.78 -16.17
C LEU A 139 -12.48 -8.47 -16.63
N GLN A 140 -12.19 -8.48 -17.93
CA GLN A 140 -10.89 -8.11 -18.49
C GLN A 140 -10.61 -6.61 -18.30
N ASP A 141 -11.58 -5.77 -18.61
CA ASP A 141 -11.48 -4.32 -18.42
C ASP A 141 -11.31 -3.96 -16.94
N PHE A 142 -12.09 -4.62 -16.06
CA PHE A 142 -11.94 -4.47 -14.62
C PHE A 142 -10.54 -4.89 -14.14
N ALA A 143 -10.04 -6.05 -14.57
CA ALA A 143 -8.70 -6.51 -14.23
C ALA A 143 -7.61 -5.54 -14.70
N GLY A 144 -7.75 -5.02 -15.93
CA GLY A 144 -6.85 -4.02 -16.49
C GLY A 144 -6.89 -2.70 -15.72
N GLY A 145 -8.09 -2.24 -15.34
CA GLY A 145 -8.29 -1.05 -14.51
C GLY A 145 -7.64 -1.18 -13.12
N VAL A 146 -7.88 -2.31 -12.44
CA VAL A 146 -7.26 -2.60 -11.13
C VAL A 146 -5.74 -2.67 -11.23
N THR A 147 -5.20 -3.26 -12.29
CA THR A 147 -3.75 -3.33 -12.53
C THR A 147 -3.14 -1.95 -12.73
N LYS A 148 -3.74 -1.09 -13.57
CA LYS A 148 -3.29 0.30 -13.74
C LYS A 148 -3.31 1.08 -12.44
N LEU A 149 -4.36 0.92 -11.64
CA LEU A 149 -4.49 1.58 -10.35
C LEU A 149 -3.43 1.08 -9.35
N GLN A 150 -3.12 -0.21 -9.39
CA GLN A 150 -2.02 -0.79 -8.61
C GLN A 150 -0.65 -0.21 -9.02
N GLU A 151 -0.38 -0.05 -10.32
CA GLU A 151 0.86 0.58 -10.81
C GLU A 151 0.99 2.02 -10.31
N GLN A 152 -0.09 2.80 -10.35
CA GLN A 152 -0.11 4.17 -9.80
C GLN A 152 0.17 4.19 -8.30
N GLU A 153 -0.42 3.27 -7.53
CA GLU A 153 -0.14 3.14 -6.10
C GLU A 153 1.29 2.72 -5.80
N LEU A 154 1.89 1.83 -6.61
CA LEU A 154 3.28 1.44 -6.46
C LEU A 154 4.23 2.62 -6.73
N LEU A 155 3.93 3.45 -7.73
CA LEU A 155 4.68 4.68 -7.98
C LEU A 155 4.59 5.65 -6.79
N ALA A 156 3.39 5.86 -6.26
CA ALA A 156 3.18 6.69 -5.08
C ALA A 156 3.88 6.11 -3.84
N PHE A 157 3.81 4.79 -3.64
CA PHE A 157 4.49 4.07 -2.58
C PHE A 157 6.01 4.29 -2.64
N ASN A 158 6.63 4.08 -3.81
CA ASN A 158 8.07 4.28 -3.99
C ASN A 158 8.49 5.73 -3.67
N LYS A 159 7.67 6.72 -4.08
CA LYS A 159 7.92 8.13 -3.76
C LYS A 159 7.84 8.38 -2.24
N MET A 160 6.81 7.88 -1.57
CA MET A 160 6.68 8.02 -0.12
C MET A 160 7.77 7.28 0.64
N GLN A 161 8.23 6.13 0.15
CA GLN A 161 9.34 5.38 0.74
C GLN A 161 10.64 6.19 0.67
N GLY A 162 10.95 6.82 -0.47
CA GLY A 162 12.11 7.70 -0.61
C GLY A 162 12.04 8.91 0.32
N MET A 163 10.86 9.53 0.46
CA MET A 163 10.64 10.64 1.39
C MET A 163 10.78 10.20 2.85
N ALA A 164 10.24 9.03 3.23
CA ALA A 164 10.36 8.48 4.57
C ALA A 164 11.83 8.19 4.92
N ALA A 165 12.61 7.64 3.98
CA ALA A 165 14.03 7.41 4.17
C ALA A 165 14.83 8.72 4.37
N ALA A 166 14.50 9.76 3.60
CA ALA A 166 15.12 11.08 3.75
C ALA A 166 14.80 11.72 5.12
N LEU A 167 13.54 11.62 5.58
CA LEU A 167 13.14 12.12 6.89
C LEU A 167 13.77 11.30 8.03
N PHE A 168 13.94 9.99 7.85
CA PHE A 168 14.64 9.14 8.80
C PHE A 168 16.12 9.53 8.95
N ASP A 169 16.83 9.74 7.83
CA ASP A 169 18.22 10.23 7.83
C ASP A 169 18.29 11.62 8.50
N MET A 170 17.38 12.52 8.16
CA MET A 170 17.31 13.85 8.77
C MET A 170 17.09 13.77 10.30
N THR A 171 16.15 12.94 10.76
CA THR A 171 15.89 12.74 12.21
C THR A 171 17.13 12.22 12.92
N SER A 172 17.81 11.23 12.32
CA SER A 172 19.04 10.65 12.89
C SER A 172 20.15 11.67 13.02
N ARG A 173 20.33 12.53 12.00
CA ARG A 173 21.30 13.63 12.05
C ARG A 173 20.94 14.69 13.09
N MET A 174 19.66 15.03 13.23
CA MET A 174 19.20 15.96 14.27
C MET A 174 19.45 15.38 15.66
N LEU A 175 19.10 14.12 15.92
CA LEU A 175 19.40 13.48 17.21
C LEU A 175 20.90 13.51 17.54
N LYS A 176 21.75 13.22 16.56
CA LYS A 176 23.22 13.31 16.72
C LYS A 176 23.69 14.72 17.04
N MET A 177 23.23 15.73 16.28
CA MET A 177 23.58 17.13 16.53
C MET A 177 23.13 17.60 17.92
N GLY A 178 21.90 17.25 18.33
CA GLY A 178 21.39 17.55 19.66
C GLY A 178 22.24 16.92 20.77
N HIS A 179 22.67 15.67 20.58
CA HIS A 179 23.55 14.98 21.52
C HIS A 179 24.95 15.62 21.62
N GLU A 180 25.56 15.97 20.49
CA GLU A 180 26.85 16.64 20.43
C GLU A 180 26.80 18.03 21.07
N MET A 181 25.73 18.80 20.82
CA MET A 181 25.48 20.09 21.49
C MET A 181 25.37 19.91 23.01
N CYS A 182 24.58 18.93 23.47
CA CYS A 182 24.42 18.66 24.90
C CYS A 182 25.77 18.37 25.56
N THR A 183 26.55 17.49 24.95
CA THR A 183 27.87 17.11 25.45
C THR A 183 28.84 18.29 25.47
N SER A 184 28.81 19.15 24.45
CA SER A 184 29.63 20.36 24.36
C SER A 184 29.27 21.37 25.46
N ILE A 185 27.98 21.59 25.72
CA ILE A 185 27.54 22.48 26.79
C ILE A 185 27.95 21.95 28.16
N THR A 186 27.72 20.66 28.45
CA THR A 186 28.13 20.05 29.73
C THR A 186 29.64 20.18 29.96
N ARG A 187 30.47 20.01 28.91
CA ARG A 187 31.94 20.19 29.02
C ARG A 187 32.40 21.62 29.25
N ASN A 188 31.64 22.62 28.78
CA ASN A 188 32.03 24.03 28.88
C ASN A 188 31.45 24.75 30.11
N ILE A 189 30.48 24.13 30.81
CA ILE A 189 29.88 24.67 32.04
C ILE A 189 30.45 24.01 33.31
N ALA A 190 31.00 22.79 33.21
CA ALA A 190 31.69 22.10 34.30
C ALA A 190 33.13 22.60 34.49
#